data_AF-A0A563ELQ2-F1
#
_entry.id   AF-A0A563ELQ2-F1
#
_cell.length_a   1.000
_cell.length_b   1.000
_cell.length_c   1.000
_cell.angle_alpha   90.00
_cell.angle_beta   90.00
_cell.angle_gamma   90.00
#
_symmetry.space_group_name_H-M   'P 1'
#
loop_
_entity.id
_entity.type
_entity.pdbx_description
1 polymer ?
#
loop_
_entity_poly.entity_id
_entity_poly.type
_entity_poly.pdbx_seq_one_letter_code
_entity_poly.pdbx_strand_id
1 'polypeptide(L)'
;MTIVVPGPDGRPLAVVVHGHEGNRSSLVRMSDEADVRRVLTAVRPRDCDFVCYDVTDPEIARPVLPELPASRRLLIGGVAGPSLLTALRACWRDEPGAPELAAYLADFFPPAQPVPVLAPRWVEPLREIALGDPGQPVAHGLFPSTPTKLARLALARTAVYPADLVRDAAAEAYGAHRSKYQRSYSGHDAFACALVHPEVDAGPLVERYTRFTRHQHGWRTRHKIHALVRWAAGRPSQLNC
;
A
#
# COMPACT_ATOMS: atom_id res chain seq x y z
N MET A 1 1.93 -13.60 -22.27
CA MET A 1 3.28 -13.42 -22.84
C MET A 1 4.29 -13.55 -21.71
N THR A 2 5.31 -14.39 -21.87
CA THR A 2 6.35 -14.64 -20.86
C THR A 2 7.64 -13.96 -21.32
N ILE A 3 8.11 -12.95 -20.59
CA ILE A 3 9.42 -12.34 -20.85
C ILE A 3 10.40 -12.87 -19.80
N VAL A 4 11.45 -13.54 -20.26
CA VAL A 4 12.57 -13.96 -19.42
C VAL A 4 13.60 -12.84 -19.45
N VAL A 5 13.88 -12.22 -18.30
CA VAL A 5 14.94 -11.22 -18.18
C VAL A 5 16.25 -11.97 -17.91
N PRO A 6 17.24 -11.96 -18.81
CA PRO A 6 18.52 -12.61 -18.56
C PRO A 6 19.31 -11.83 -17.51
N GLY A 7 19.89 -12.56 -16.57
CA GLY A 7 20.86 -12.06 -15.60
C GLY A 7 22.25 -11.87 -16.21
N PRO A 8 23.15 -11.18 -15.50
CA PRO A 8 24.51 -10.88 -15.98
C PRO A 8 25.39 -12.12 -16.24
N ASP A 9 24.99 -13.28 -15.75
CA ASP A 9 25.63 -14.59 -15.93
C ASP A 9 24.89 -15.52 -16.92
N GLY A 10 23.86 -15.00 -17.60
CA GLY A 10 23.03 -15.78 -18.53
C GLY A 10 21.94 -16.63 -17.87
N ARG A 11 21.81 -16.61 -16.53
CA ARG A 11 20.70 -17.25 -15.82
C ARG A 11 19.46 -16.34 -15.83
N PRO A 12 18.23 -16.89 -15.92
CA PRO A 12 17.02 -16.07 -15.92
C PRO A 12 16.80 -15.39 -14.56
N LEU A 13 16.87 -14.05 -14.52
CA LEU A 13 16.74 -13.20 -13.33
C LEU A 13 15.28 -12.98 -12.90
N ALA A 14 14.37 -12.99 -13.86
CA ALA A 14 12.93 -12.81 -13.66
C ALA A 14 12.13 -13.45 -14.79
N VAL A 15 10.95 -13.95 -14.47
CA VAL A 15 9.98 -14.49 -15.44
C VAL A 15 8.73 -13.62 -15.40
N VAL A 16 8.69 -12.59 -16.23
CA VAL A 16 7.53 -11.70 -16.32
C VAL A 16 6.41 -12.43 -17.04
N VAL A 17 5.44 -12.95 -16.27
CA VAL A 17 4.22 -13.56 -16.82
C VAL A 17 3.11 -12.51 -16.81
N HIS A 18 2.74 -12.00 -17.98
CA HIS A 18 1.55 -11.17 -18.12
C HIS A 18 0.30 -12.05 -18.03
N GLY A 19 -0.44 -11.94 -16.93
CA GLY A 19 -1.79 -12.50 -16.78
C GLY A 19 -2.80 -11.75 -17.66
N HIS A 20 -3.81 -12.47 -18.15
CA HIS A 20 -4.83 -11.95 -19.08
C HIS A 20 -5.85 -11.01 -18.40
N GLU A 21 -5.80 -10.91 -17.07
CA GLU A 21 -6.63 -10.05 -16.24
C GLU A 21 -5.70 -9.11 -15.47
N GLY A 22 -5.73 -7.82 -15.81
CA GLY A 22 -4.81 -6.84 -15.27
C GLY A 22 -4.92 -6.76 -13.76
N ASN A 23 -3.82 -7.12 -13.05
CA ASN A 23 -3.33 -6.36 -11.88
C ASN A 23 -2.02 -6.89 -11.24
N ARG A 24 -1.39 -7.99 -11.69
CA ARG A 24 0.00 -8.33 -11.31
C ARG A 24 0.76 -8.82 -12.53
N SER A 25 1.75 -8.07 -12.97
CA SER A 25 2.30 -8.17 -14.33
C SER A 25 3.60 -8.99 -14.40
N SER A 26 4.27 -9.27 -13.28
CA SER A 26 5.61 -9.90 -13.27
C SER A 26 5.78 -10.91 -12.13
N LEU A 27 6.41 -12.06 -12.40
CA LEU A 27 6.89 -13.00 -11.39
C LEU A 27 8.43 -12.97 -11.36
N VAL A 28 9.01 -12.70 -10.20
CA VAL A 28 10.46 -12.78 -10.01
C VAL A 28 10.75 -14.03 -9.21
N ARG A 29 11.41 -15.02 -9.84
CA ARG A 29 11.76 -16.28 -9.20
C ARG A 29 13.26 -16.31 -8.92
N MET A 30 13.63 -16.42 -7.65
CA MET A 30 15.03 -16.46 -7.19
C MET A 30 15.44 -17.91 -6.91
N SER A 31 16.67 -18.27 -7.25
CA SER A 31 17.15 -19.66 -7.20
C SER A 31 18.36 -19.89 -6.28
N ASP A 32 18.92 -18.85 -5.69
CA ASP A 32 20.00 -18.93 -4.71
C ASP A 32 19.94 -17.79 -3.68
N GLU A 33 20.71 -17.92 -2.61
CA GLU A 33 20.66 -16.99 -1.47
C GLU A 33 21.11 -15.58 -1.86
N ALA A 34 22.12 -15.46 -2.73
CA ALA A 34 22.66 -14.17 -3.15
C ALA A 34 21.61 -13.37 -3.92
N ASP A 35 20.86 -14.03 -4.81
CA ASP A 35 19.73 -13.44 -5.50
C ASP A 35 18.60 -13.05 -4.55
N VAL A 36 18.24 -13.92 -3.61
CA VAL A 36 17.23 -13.61 -2.59
C VAL A 36 17.62 -12.35 -1.82
N ARG A 37 18.85 -12.28 -1.33
CA ARG A 37 19.37 -11.12 -0.58
C ARG A 37 19.33 -9.85 -1.41
N ARG A 38 19.85 -9.90 -2.63
CA ARG A 38 19.91 -8.74 -3.54
C ARG A 38 18.52 -8.22 -3.90
N VAL A 39 17.60 -9.12 -4.25
CA VAL A 39 16.25 -8.75 -4.70
C VAL A 39 15.39 -8.29 -3.53
N LEU A 40 15.32 -9.06 -2.43
CA LEU A 40 14.42 -8.77 -1.33
C LEU A 40 14.82 -7.52 -0.53
N THR A 41 16.12 -7.19 -0.46
CA THR A 41 16.59 -5.93 0.17
C THR A 41 16.16 -4.70 -0.62
N ALA A 42 15.98 -4.84 -1.94
CA ALA A 42 15.62 -3.76 -2.84
C ALA A 42 14.11 -3.56 -3.03
N VAL A 43 13.26 -4.38 -2.38
CA VAL A 43 11.79 -4.28 -2.51
C VAL A 43 11.29 -2.94 -1.97
N ARG A 44 10.52 -2.24 -2.79
CA ARG A 44 9.88 -0.96 -2.46
C ARG A 44 8.37 -1.13 -2.40
N PRO A 45 7.64 -0.25 -1.68
CA PRO A 45 6.18 -0.26 -1.66
C PRO A 45 5.51 -0.23 -3.03
N ARG A 46 6.17 0.33 -4.06
CA ARG A 46 5.65 0.40 -5.43
C ARG A 46 5.73 -0.92 -6.16
N ASP A 47 6.72 -1.76 -5.87
CA ASP A 47 6.89 -3.04 -6.53
C ASP A 47 5.72 -3.99 -6.19
N CYS A 48 5.14 -3.82 -5.00
CA CYS A 48 3.99 -4.58 -4.54
C CYS A 48 2.70 -4.41 -5.36
N ASP A 49 2.59 -3.33 -6.15
CA ASP A 49 1.45 -3.10 -7.04
C ASP A 49 1.53 -3.98 -8.31
N PHE A 50 2.71 -4.53 -8.65
CA PHE A 50 2.95 -5.13 -9.98
C PHE A 50 3.69 -6.46 -9.99
N VAL A 51 4.44 -6.76 -8.93
CA VAL A 51 5.39 -7.88 -8.90
C VAL A 51 4.94 -8.91 -7.88
N CYS A 52 5.06 -10.18 -8.23
CA CYS A 52 5.04 -11.31 -7.31
C CYS A 52 6.48 -11.84 -7.17
N TYR A 53 6.94 -12.09 -5.95
CA TYR A 53 8.28 -12.63 -5.69
C TYR A 53 8.17 -14.05 -5.17
N ASP A 54 8.94 -14.98 -5.70
CA ASP A 54 8.96 -16.36 -5.21
C ASP A 54 10.36 -16.95 -5.25
N VAL A 55 10.56 -18.06 -4.55
CA VAL A 55 11.82 -18.82 -4.55
C VAL A 55 11.61 -20.22 -5.11
N THR A 56 12.66 -20.81 -5.70
CA THR A 56 12.61 -22.21 -6.14
C THR A 56 12.44 -23.17 -4.97
N ASP A 57 13.07 -22.88 -3.84
CA ASP A 57 13.03 -23.64 -2.60
C ASP A 57 12.91 -22.68 -1.40
N PRO A 58 11.93 -22.85 -0.49
CA PRO A 58 11.80 -22.05 0.73
C PRO A 58 13.07 -21.98 1.58
N GLU A 59 13.89 -23.04 1.62
CA GLU A 59 15.11 -23.10 2.44
C GLU A 59 16.12 -22.02 2.06
N ILE A 60 16.16 -21.62 0.78
CA ILE A 60 17.08 -20.61 0.26
C ILE A 60 16.79 -19.22 0.88
N ALA A 61 15.53 -18.93 1.19
CA ALA A 61 15.13 -17.66 1.77
C ALA A 61 15.25 -17.61 3.30
N ARG A 62 15.25 -18.77 3.98
CA ARG A 62 15.27 -18.86 5.44
C ARG A 62 16.42 -18.11 6.13
N PRO A 63 17.68 -18.15 5.65
CA PRO A 63 18.76 -17.40 6.31
C PRO A 63 18.63 -15.89 6.07
N VAL A 64 18.07 -15.46 4.94
CA VAL A 64 18.01 -14.05 4.55
C VAL A 64 16.87 -13.29 5.23
N LEU A 65 15.67 -13.91 5.31
CA LEU A 65 14.46 -13.22 5.78
C LEU A 65 14.58 -12.60 7.19
N PRO A 66 15.22 -13.27 8.19
CA PRO A 66 15.43 -12.69 9.52
C PRO A 66 16.30 -11.42 9.52
N GLU A 67 17.21 -11.28 8.55
CA GLU A 67 18.12 -10.13 8.44
C GLU A 67 17.45 -8.89 7.84
N LEU A 68 16.32 -9.06 7.14
CA LEU A 68 15.60 -7.95 6.53
C LEU A 68 14.88 -7.11 7.60
N PRO A 69 14.78 -5.79 7.44
CA PRO A 69 13.93 -4.96 8.29
C PRO A 69 12.48 -5.45 8.26
N ALA A 70 11.78 -5.30 9.39
CA ALA A 70 10.38 -5.71 9.52
C ALA A 70 9.47 -5.09 8.44
N SER A 71 9.72 -3.83 8.07
CA SER A 71 9.00 -3.14 6.99
C SER A 71 9.11 -3.89 5.65
N ARG A 72 10.29 -4.45 5.35
CA ARG A 72 10.52 -5.21 4.11
C ARG A 72 9.86 -6.57 4.18
N ARG A 73 9.96 -7.28 5.30
CA ARG A 73 9.22 -8.54 5.50
C ARG A 73 7.72 -8.35 5.28
N LEU A 74 7.12 -7.29 5.83
CA LEU A 74 5.70 -6.97 5.64
C LEU A 74 5.34 -6.73 4.17
N LEU A 75 6.13 -5.92 3.45
CA LEU A 75 5.90 -5.67 2.02
C LEU A 75 6.01 -6.95 1.18
N ILE A 76 7.06 -7.75 1.40
CA ILE A 76 7.27 -9.02 0.70
C ILE A 76 6.09 -9.96 0.98
N GLY A 77 5.61 -10.00 2.23
CA GLY A 77 4.45 -10.76 2.64
C GLY A 77 3.20 -10.55 1.77
N GLY A 78 2.96 -9.32 1.32
CA GLY A 78 1.81 -9.00 0.47
C GLY A 78 1.93 -9.45 -0.99
N VAL A 79 3.15 -9.79 -1.42
CA VAL A 79 3.47 -10.17 -2.80
C VAL A 79 4.26 -11.46 -2.94
N ALA A 80 4.40 -12.22 -1.86
CA ALA A 80 5.09 -13.49 -1.86
C ALA A 80 4.28 -14.55 -2.61
N GLY A 81 4.94 -15.27 -3.50
CA GLY A 81 4.48 -16.54 -4.04
C GLY A 81 4.51 -17.64 -2.96
N PRO A 82 3.99 -18.84 -3.27
CA PRO A 82 3.77 -19.89 -2.27
C PRO A 82 5.01 -20.33 -1.50
N SER A 83 6.16 -20.47 -2.19
CA SER A 83 7.39 -20.94 -1.55
C SER A 83 7.99 -19.87 -0.64
N LEU A 84 8.04 -18.62 -1.12
CA LEU A 84 8.53 -17.50 -0.32
C LEU A 84 7.61 -17.21 0.88
N LEU A 85 6.29 -17.33 0.70
CA LEU A 85 5.32 -17.18 1.79
C LEU A 85 5.51 -18.26 2.87
N THR A 86 5.87 -19.48 2.47
CA THR A 86 6.19 -20.57 3.41
C THR A 86 7.41 -20.21 4.27
N ALA A 87 8.48 -19.68 3.65
CA ALA A 87 9.66 -19.23 4.38
C ALA A 87 9.36 -18.03 5.30
N LEU A 88 8.57 -17.06 4.83
CA LEU A 88 8.14 -15.90 5.63
C LEU A 88 7.31 -16.29 6.86
N ARG A 89 6.37 -17.23 6.71
CA ARG A 89 5.57 -17.72 7.85
C ARG A 89 6.43 -18.36 8.93
N ALA A 90 7.52 -19.03 8.57
CA ALA A 90 8.47 -19.55 9.54
C ALA A 90 9.20 -18.41 10.28
N CYS A 91 9.59 -17.35 9.55
CA CYS A 91 10.22 -16.16 10.13
C CYS A 91 9.28 -15.38 11.08
N TRP A 92 7.98 -15.32 10.77
CA TRP A 92 6.99 -14.59 11.58
C TRP A 92 6.46 -15.36 12.79
N ARG A 93 6.97 -16.56 13.07
CA ARG A 93 6.50 -17.37 14.21
C ARG A 93 6.49 -16.57 15.53
N ASP A 94 7.48 -15.70 15.69
CA ASP A 94 7.65 -14.88 16.89
C ASP A 94 7.26 -13.40 16.68
N GLU A 95 6.58 -13.09 15.57
CA GLU A 95 6.11 -11.73 15.22
C GLU A 95 4.58 -11.67 15.13
N PRO A 96 3.87 -11.59 16.29
CA PRO A 96 2.41 -11.63 16.28
C PRO A 96 1.81 -10.49 15.45
N GLY A 97 0.79 -10.78 14.66
CA GLY A 97 0.12 -9.80 13.81
C GLY A 97 0.84 -9.47 12.50
N ALA A 98 2.06 -9.98 12.27
CA ALA A 98 2.78 -9.74 11.01
C ALA A 98 2.05 -10.32 9.78
N PRO A 99 1.53 -11.56 9.81
CA PRO A 99 0.78 -12.11 8.68
C PRO A 99 -0.48 -11.29 8.33
N GLU A 100 -1.24 -10.86 9.34
CA GLU A 100 -2.46 -10.08 9.18
C GLU A 100 -2.14 -8.69 8.63
N LEU A 101 -1.07 -8.06 9.12
CA LEU A 101 -0.63 -6.75 8.66
C LEU A 101 -0.07 -6.79 7.24
N ALA A 102 0.67 -7.86 6.88
CA ALA A 102 1.12 -8.08 5.51
C ALA A 102 -0.06 -8.31 4.56
N ALA A 103 -1.07 -9.09 4.97
CA ALA A 103 -2.29 -9.28 4.20
C ALA A 103 -3.08 -7.98 4.02
N TYR A 104 -3.17 -7.17 5.08
CA TYR A 104 -3.77 -5.83 5.02
C TYR A 104 -3.06 -4.94 4.00
N LEU A 105 -1.71 -4.89 4.02
CA LEU A 105 -0.93 -4.08 3.08
C LEU A 105 -1.02 -4.56 1.62
N ALA A 106 -1.50 -5.78 1.40
CA ALA A 106 -1.74 -6.37 0.08
C ALA A 106 -3.17 -6.17 -0.44
N ASP A 107 -4.06 -5.62 0.39
CA ASP A 107 -5.46 -5.37 0.05
C ASP A 107 -5.60 -4.24 -0.98
N PHE A 108 -6.82 -3.99 -1.42
CA PHE A 108 -7.17 -2.85 -2.26
C PHE A 108 -7.19 -1.55 -1.45
N PHE A 109 -7.19 -0.42 -2.14
CA PHE A 109 -7.46 0.87 -1.52
C PHE A 109 -8.76 1.48 -2.08
N PRO A 110 -9.78 1.74 -1.25
CA PRO A 110 -9.85 1.46 0.19
C PRO A 110 -9.90 -0.06 0.50
N PRO A 111 -9.44 -0.49 1.70
CA PRO A 111 -9.38 -1.91 2.06
C PRO A 111 -10.78 -2.49 2.27
N ALA A 112 -10.96 -3.76 1.90
CA ALA A 112 -12.18 -4.51 2.20
C ALA A 112 -12.23 -4.90 3.68
N GLN A 113 -11.06 -5.12 4.27
CA GLN A 113 -10.92 -5.45 5.69
C GLN A 113 -10.96 -4.17 6.56
N PRO A 114 -11.35 -4.29 7.84
CA PRO A 114 -11.24 -3.18 8.79
C PRO A 114 -9.81 -2.65 8.87
N VAL A 115 -9.66 -1.33 8.98
CA VAL A 115 -8.34 -0.70 9.20
C VAL A 115 -7.81 -1.11 10.57
N PRO A 116 -6.63 -1.75 10.67
CA PRO A 116 -6.11 -2.22 11.94
C PRO A 116 -5.70 -1.06 12.85
N VAL A 117 -5.89 -1.25 14.16
CA VAL A 117 -5.22 -0.45 15.19
C VAL A 117 -3.87 -1.10 15.47
N LEU A 118 -2.79 -0.33 15.36
CA LEU A 118 -1.44 -0.87 15.40
C LEU A 118 -0.96 -1.10 16.84
N ALA A 119 -0.31 -2.24 17.07
CA ALA A 119 0.54 -2.42 18.23
C ALA A 119 1.79 -1.51 18.10
N PRO A 120 2.37 -0.99 19.20
CA PRO A 120 3.49 -0.04 19.15
C PRO A 120 4.68 -0.51 18.30
N ARG A 121 5.00 -1.81 18.32
CA ARG A 121 6.10 -2.40 17.53
C ARG A 121 5.95 -2.21 16.01
N TRP A 122 4.74 -2.02 15.52
CA TRP A 122 4.45 -1.92 14.09
C TRP A 122 4.46 -0.48 13.58
N VAL A 123 4.55 0.52 14.46
CA VAL A 123 4.51 1.93 14.08
C VAL A 123 5.70 2.32 13.20
N GLU A 124 6.93 2.06 13.62
CA GLU A 124 8.12 2.41 12.84
C GLU A 124 8.22 1.65 11.51
N PRO A 125 8.01 0.31 11.47
CA PRO A 125 7.96 -0.39 10.19
C PRO A 125 6.94 0.18 9.20
N LEU A 126 5.77 0.64 9.68
CA LEU A 126 4.76 1.26 8.82
C LEU A 126 5.11 2.68 8.41
N ARG A 127 5.78 3.46 9.25
CA ARG A 127 6.29 4.80 8.89
C ARG A 127 7.25 4.72 7.70
N GLU A 128 8.12 3.71 7.68
CA GLU A 128 9.01 3.46 6.54
C GLU A 128 8.25 3.13 5.24
N ILE A 129 7.11 2.44 5.32
CA ILE A 129 6.28 2.09 4.16
C ILE A 129 5.41 3.28 3.70
N ALA A 130 5.02 4.14 4.64
CA ALA A 130 4.17 5.30 4.41
C ALA A 130 4.86 6.42 3.61
N LEU A 131 6.20 6.45 3.59
CA LEU A 131 6.99 7.39 2.77
C LEU A 131 6.49 8.84 2.90
N GLY A 132 6.34 9.33 4.14
CA GLY A 132 5.83 10.67 4.47
C GLY A 132 4.35 10.69 4.86
N ASP A 133 3.83 11.91 4.98
CA ASP A 133 2.53 12.16 5.60
C ASP A 133 1.34 11.99 4.64
N PRO A 134 0.10 11.86 5.15
CA PRO A 134 -1.09 11.86 4.32
C PRO A 134 -1.15 13.09 3.41
N GLY A 135 -1.50 12.89 2.13
CA GLY A 135 -1.59 13.97 1.15
C GLY A 135 -0.27 14.41 0.55
N GLN A 136 0.89 13.99 1.08
CA GLN A 136 2.18 14.29 0.49
C GLN A 136 2.49 13.38 -0.72
N PRO A 137 3.17 13.92 -1.75
CA PRO A 137 3.70 13.10 -2.85
C PRO A 137 4.77 12.14 -2.32
N VAL A 138 5.01 11.06 -3.07
CA VAL A 138 6.12 10.13 -2.80
C VAL A 138 7.19 10.28 -3.87
N ALA A 139 8.45 10.00 -3.52
CA ALA A 139 9.60 10.19 -4.42
C ALA A 139 9.52 9.42 -5.75
N HIS A 140 8.72 8.35 -5.81
CA HIS A 140 8.69 7.42 -6.94
C HIS A 140 7.29 7.31 -7.56
N GLY A 141 6.81 8.41 -8.15
CA GLY A 141 5.62 8.41 -9.01
C GLY A 141 4.66 9.57 -8.75
N LEU A 142 3.66 9.69 -9.61
CA LEU A 142 2.58 10.69 -9.48
C LEU A 142 1.63 10.41 -8.30
N PHE A 143 1.66 9.19 -7.73
CA PHE A 143 0.72 8.69 -6.73
C PHE A 143 1.44 7.77 -5.72
N PRO A 144 1.07 7.81 -4.42
CA PRO A 144 1.49 6.76 -3.50
C PRO A 144 0.96 5.39 -3.95
N SER A 145 1.77 4.35 -3.80
CA SER A 145 1.38 2.96 -4.08
C SER A 145 0.30 2.48 -3.11
N THR A 146 -0.34 1.35 -3.41
CA THR A 146 -1.40 0.80 -2.55
C THR A 146 -0.90 0.52 -1.13
N PRO A 147 0.24 -0.18 -0.91
CA PRO A 147 0.76 -0.41 0.44
C PRO A 147 1.08 0.87 1.20
N THR A 148 1.59 1.91 0.51
CA THR A 148 1.87 3.21 1.12
C THR A 148 0.59 3.87 1.62
N LYS A 149 -0.49 3.87 0.83
CA LYS A 149 -1.78 4.42 1.26
C LYS A 149 -2.36 3.66 2.45
N LEU A 150 -2.25 2.33 2.43
CA LEU A 150 -2.73 1.46 3.51
C LEU A 150 -1.92 1.64 4.80
N ALA A 151 -0.60 1.77 4.69
CA ALA A 151 0.25 2.10 5.84
C ALA A 151 -0.13 3.45 6.46
N ARG A 152 -0.30 4.50 5.63
CA ARG A 152 -0.78 5.82 6.10
C ARG A 152 -2.14 5.72 6.79
N LEU A 153 -3.05 4.92 6.25
CA LEU A 153 -4.40 4.74 6.78
C LEU A 153 -4.38 4.06 8.17
N ALA A 154 -3.58 3.01 8.35
CA ALA A 154 -3.43 2.34 9.65
C ALA A 154 -2.72 3.22 10.71
N LEU A 155 -1.72 4.01 10.29
CA LEU A 155 -1.07 5.00 11.14
C LEU A 155 -2.05 6.09 11.58
N ALA A 156 -2.88 6.61 10.66
CA ALA A 156 -3.92 7.59 10.98
C ALA A 156 -4.98 7.01 11.93
N ARG A 157 -5.42 5.76 11.70
CA ARG A 157 -6.37 5.06 12.57
C ARG A 157 -5.84 4.90 14.01
N THR A 158 -4.53 4.81 14.17
CA THR A 158 -3.84 4.67 15.46
C THR A 158 -3.42 6.03 16.06
N ALA A 159 -3.88 7.15 15.51
CA ALA A 159 -3.50 8.51 15.94
C ALA A 159 -1.98 8.77 15.95
N VAL A 160 -1.22 8.11 15.06
CA VAL A 160 0.23 8.34 14.94
C VAL A 160 0.52 9.67 14.24
N TYR A 161 -0.34 10.07 13.31
CA TYR A 161 -0.29 11.41 12.72
C TYR A 161 -1.07 12.38 13.62
N PRO A 162 -0.59 13.62 13.82
CA PRO A 162 -1.37 14.66 14.50
C PRO A 162 -2.71 14.93 13.78
N ALA A 163 -3.78 15.11 14.55
CA ALA A 163 -5.13 15.30 14.03
C ALA A 163 -5.27 16.56 13.15
N ASP A 164 -4.59 17.64 13.54
CA ASP A 164 -4.52 18.90 12.79
C ASP A 164 -3.85 18.70 11.43
N LEU A 165 -2.70 18.01 11.39
CA LEU A 165 -2.00 17.67 10.16
C LEU A 165 -2.91 16.88 9.20
N VAL A 166 -3.58 15.84 9.70
CA VAL A 166 -4.48 15.00 8.89
C VAL A 166 -5.66 15.82 8.36
N ARG A 167 -6.29 16.62 9.21
CA ARG A 167 -7.43 17.47 8.86
C ARG A 167 -7.05 18.51 7.81
N ASP A 168 -5.91 19.17 7.97
CA ASP A 168 -5.47 20.24 7.09
C ASP A 168 -5.06 19.67 5.72
N ALA A 169 -4.28 18.58 5.70
CA ALA A 169 -3.96 17.85 4.47
C ALA A 169 -5.24 17.38 3.76
N ALA A 170 -6.20 16.85 4.52
CA ALA A 170 -7.48 16.42 3.98
C ALA A 170 -8.27 17.59 3.42
N ALA A 171 -8.27 18.77 4.05
CA ALA A 171 -9.01 19.98 3.62
C ALA A 171 -8.38 20.67 2.40
N GLU A 172 -7.06 20.60 2.25
CA GLU A 172 -6.32 21.18 1.14
C GLU A 172 -6.46 20.38 -0.17
N ALA A 173 -6.66 19.05 -0.06
CA ALA A 173 -6.80 18.12 -1.18
C ALA A 173 -7.76 18.60 -2.29
N TYR A 174 -8.85 19.30 -1.92
CA TYR A 174 -9.83 19.86 -2.87
C TYR A 174 -10.16 21.33 -2.60
N GLY A 175 -9.22 22.09 -2.02
CA GLY A 175 -9.38 23.52 -1.80
C GLY A 175 -9.71 24.30 -3.08
N ALA A 176 -10.58 25.31 -2.96
CA ALA A 176 -11.12 26.10 -4.08
C ALA A 176 -10.06 26.88 -4.88
N HIS A 177 -8.87 27.10 -4.30
CA HIS A 177 -7.78 27.88 -4.91
C HIS A 177 -6.79 27.06 -5.74
N ARG A 178 -6.95 25.73 -5.83
CA ARG A 178 -6.07 24.89 -6.65
C ARG A 178 -6.69 24.67 -8.03
N SER A 179 -5.97 25.09 -9.07
CA SER A 179 -6.31 24.77 -10.46
C SER A 179 -6.38 23.25 -10.66
N LYS A 180 -7.05 22.77 -11.71
CA LYS A 180 -7.15 21.33 -12.02
C LYS A 180 -5.78 20.63 -12.08
N TYR A 181 -4.71 21.38 -12.38
CA TYR A 181 -3.33 20.92 -12.46
C TYR A 181 -2.57 20.97 -11.12
N GLN A 182 -3.09 21.70 -10.14
CA GLN A 182 -2.52 21.84 -8.79
C GLN A 182 -3.19 20.90 -7.76
N ARG A 183 -4.31 20.26 -8.11
CA ARG A 183 -4.93 19.24 -7.24
C ARG A 183 -3.99 18.04 -7.19
N SER A 184 -3.35 17.83 -6.04
CA SER A 184 -2.48 16.68 -5.88
C SER A 184 -3.35 15.42 -5.89
N TYR A 185 -2.99 14.48 -6.76
CA TYR A 185 -3.69 13.21 -6.83
C TYR A 185 -3.60 12.39 -5.53
N SER A 186 -2.66 12.74 -4.65
CA SER A 186 -2.55 12.22 -3.30
C SER A 186 -3.81 12.47 -2.50
N GLY A 187 -4.49 13.62 -2.61
CA GLY A 187 -5.57 14.05 -1.71
C GLY A 187 -6.70 13.08 -1.31
N HIS A 188 -6.93 12.00 -2.09
CA HIS A 188 -7.81 10.89 -1.68
C HIS A 188 -7.26 10.13 -0.45
N ASP A 189 -5.95 10.02 -0.29
CA ASP A 189 -5.31 9.33 0.84
C ASP A 189 -5.45 10.13 2.13
N ALA A 190 -5.24 11.45 2.09
CA ALA A 190 -5.46 12.36 3.21
C ALA A 190 -6.92 12.34 3.65
N PHE A 191 -7.85 12.39 2.69
CA PHE A 191 -9.27 12.29 3.00
C PHE A 191 -9.63 10.93 3.63
N ALA A 192 -9.09 9.82 3.11
CA ALA A 192 -9.30 8.51 3.72
C ALA A 192 -8.72 8.42 5.15
N CYS A 193 -7.55 9.01 5.39
CA CYS A 193 -6.94 9.09 6.72
C CYS A 193 -7.83 9.90 7.69
N ALA A 194 -8.36 11.05 7.25
CA ALA A 194 -9.28 11.85 8.05
C ALA A 194 -10.56 11.10 8.43
N LEU A 195 -11.08 10.25 7.54
CA LEU A 195 -12.28 9.45 7.79
C LEU A 195 -12.11 8.38 8.89
N VAL A 196 -10.87 7.96 9.19
CA VAL A 196 -10.60 6.89 10.17
C VAL A 196 -9.86 7.38 11.41
N HIS A 197 -9.32 8.60 11.39
CA HIS A 197 -8.57 9.18 12.49
C HIS A 197 -9.49 9.40 13.70
N PRO A 198 -9.13 8.91 14.90
CA PRO A 198 -10.04 8.91 16.06
C PRO A 198 -10.39 10.33 16.56
N GLU A 199 -9.53 11.31 16.34
CA GLU A 199 -9.69 12.69 16.83
C GLU A 199 -10.13 13.70 15.75
N VAL A 200 -10.31 13.26 14.49
CA VAL A 200 -10.75 14.16 13.41
C VAL A 200 -12.25 14.03 13.24
N ASP A 201 -12.99 15.12 13.45
CA ASP A 201 -14.37 15.20 12.99
C ASP A 201 -14.41 15.36 11.47
N ALA A 202 -14.64 14.24 10.78
CA ALA A 202 -14.71 14.21 9.33
C ALA A 202 -16.05 14.73 8.76
N GLY A 203 -17.08 14.98 9.59
CA GLY A 203 -18.40 15.41 9.15
C GLY A 203 -18.37 16.64 8.24
N PRO A 204 -17.74 17.75 8.66
CA PRO A 204 -17.58 18.95 7.84
C PRO A 204 -16.82 18.70 6.52
N LEU A 205 -15.81 17.81 6.54
CA LEU A 205 -15.05 17.43 5.33
C LEU A 205 -15.92 16.65 4.35
N VAL A 206 -16.72 15.70 4.84
CA VAL A 206 -17.67 14.92 4.04
C VAL A 206 -18.72 15.83 3.41
N GLU A 207 -19.31 16.75 4.17
CA GLU A 207 -20.30 17.69 3.64
C GLU A 207 -19.67 18.59 2.56
N ARG A 208 -18.50 19.17 2.84
CA ARG A 208 -17.78 20.01 1.89
C ARG A 208 -17.48 19.27 0.59
N TYR A 209 -17.00 18.03 0.66
CA TYR A 209 -16.60 17.26 -0.52
C TYR A 209 -17.76 16.67 -1.30
N THR A 210 -18.83 16.25 -0.64
CA THR A 210 -20.05 15.86 -1.34
C THR A 210 -20.72 17.04 -2.02
N ARG A 211 -20.70 18.25 -1.43
CA ARG A 211 -21.19 19.48 -2.08
C ARG A 211 -20.30 19.88 -3.26
N PHE A 212 -18.98 19.87 -3.07
CA PHE A 212 -18.03 20.23 -4.13
C PHE A 212 -18.13 19.31 -5.35
N THR A 213 -18.19 17.99 -5.15
CA THR A 213 -18.23 17.04 -6.27
C THR A 213 -19.52 17.10 -7.08
N ARG A 214 -20.66 17.54 -6.50
CA ARG A 214 -21.95 17.75 -7.20
C ARG A 214 -21.84 18.74 -8.37
N HIS A 215 -20.92 19.70 -8.29
CA HIS A 215 -20.72 20.72 -9.32
C HIS A 215 -19.50 20.47 -10.23
N GLN A 216 -18.72 19.41 -9.98
CA GLN A 216 -17.59 19.04 -10.84
C GLN A 216 -18.05 18.17 -12.02
N HIS A 217 -17.64 18.52 -13.25
CA HIS A 217 -17.88 17.71 -14.47
C HIS A 217 -17.06 16.40 -14.52
N GLY A 218 -16.13 16.17 -13.58
CA GLY A 218 -15.27 14.99 -13.55
C GLY A 218 -15.89 13.77 -12.86
N TRP A 219 -16.44 12.84 -13.65
CA TRP A 219 -17.08 11.60 -13.17
C TRP A 219 -16.20 10.77 -12.22
N ARG A 220 -14.92 10.57 -12.57
CA ARG A 220 -13.99 9.71 -11.79
C ARG A 220 -13.71 10.22 -10.37
N THR A 221 -13.45 11.51 -10.18
CA THR A 221 -13.16 12.07 -8.85
C THR A 221 -14.40 12.06 -7.96
N ARG A 222 -15.58 12.35 -8.53
CA ARG A 222 -16.87 12.23 -7.84
C ARG A 222 -17.07 10.80 -7.33
N HIS A 223 -16.91 9.80 -8.21
CA HIS A 223 -17.06 8.39 -7.84
C HIS A 223 -16.12 7.96 -6.71
N LYS A 224 -14.85 8.37 -6.74
CA LYS A 224 -13.86 8.02 -5.72
C LYS A 224 -14.18 8.61 -4.34
N ILE A 225 -14.53 9.90 -4.26
CA ILE A 225 -14.91 10.52 -2.97
C ILE A 225 -16.14 9.84 -2.39
N HIS A 226 -17.20 9.64 -3.18
CA HIS A 226 -18.40 8.96 -2.70
C HIS A 226 -18.14 7.52 -2.29
N ALA A 227 -17.25 6.81 -2.99
CA ALA A 227 -16.85 5.46 -2.61
C ALA A 227 -16.12 5.44 -1.26
N LEU A 228 -15.19 6.37 -1.00
CA LEU A 228 -14.50 6.49 0.29
C LEU A 228 -15.48 6.81 1.43
N VAL A 229 -16.43 7.73 1.22
CA VAL A 229 -17.45 8.04 2.23
C VAL A 229 -18.33 6.81 2.54
N ARG A 230 -18.75 6.06 1.51
CA ARG A 230 -19.53 4.83 1.72
C ARG A 230 -18.73 3.76 2.45
N TRP A 231 -17.47 3.58 2.06
CA TRP A 231 -16.54 2.65 2.68
C TRP A 231 -16.37 2.95 4.18
N ALA A 232 -16.10 4.20 4.54
CA ALA A 232 -15.94 4.62 5.93
C ALA A 232 -17.23 4.42 6.76
N ALA A 233 -18.40 4.49 6.12
CA ALA A 233 -19.69 4.20 6.74
C ALA A 233 -20.02 2.70 6.84
N GLY A 234 -19.07 1.80 6.58
CA GLY A 234 -19.25 0.34 6.65
C GLY A 234 -20.07 -0.25 5.50
N ARG A 235 -20.22 0.50 4.39
CA ARG A 235 -20.94 0.00 3.20
C ARG A 235 -19.91 -0.48 2.16
N PRO A 236 -20.17 -1.60 1.46
CA PRO A 236 -19.25 -2.10 0.46
C PRO A 236 -18.95 -1.03 -0.60
N SER A 237 -17.66 -0.74 -0.80
CA SER A 237 -17.23 0.13 -1.89
C SER A 237 -17.38 -0.63 -3.19
N GLN A 238 -18.49 -0.41 -3.91
CA GLN A 238 -18.57 -0.76 -5.33
C GLN A 238 -17.64 0.19 -6.12
N LEU A 239 -16.34 -0.04 -6.02
CA LEU A 239 -15.33 0.48 -6.95
C LEU A 239 -15.09 -0.62 -7.99
N ASN A 240 -16.12 -0.94 -8.76
CA ASN A 240 -15.91 -1.60 -10.04
C ASN A 240 -15.38 -0.52 -10.98
N CYS A 241 -14.08 -0.55 -11.26
CA CYS A 241 -13.44 0.20 -12.33
C CYS A 241 -12.58 -0.76 -13.11
#